data_AF-A0A924C0C4-F1
#
_entry.id   AF-A0A924C0C4-F1
#
_cell.length_a   1.000
_cell.length_b   1.000
_cell.length_c   1.000
_cell.angle_alpha   90.00
_cell.angle_beta   90.00
_cell.angle_gamma   90.00
#
_symmetry.space_group_name_H-M   'P 1'
#
loop_
_entity.id
_entity.type
_entity.pdbx_description
1 polymer ?
#
loop_
_entity_poly.entity_id
_entity_poly.type
_entity_poly.pdbx_seq_one_letter_code
_entity_poly.pdbx_strand_id
1 'polypeptide(L)' 'FKLRAEFGQTFVIVTHNEDLANMADRKLVMVDGQIVQ' A
#
# COMPACT_ATOMS: atom_id res chain seq x y z
N PHE A 1 0.48 9.58 -4.50
CA PHE A 1 0.37 10.78 -3.65
C PHE A 1 -0.71 11.79 -4.06
N LYS A 2 -0.89 12.13 -5.35
CA LYS A 2 -1.96 13.06 -5.80
C LYS A 2 -3.38 12.66 -5.34
N LEU A 3 -3.71 11.37 -5.41
CA LEU A 3 -5.04 10.84 -5.09
C LEU A 3 -5.50 11.14 -3.65
N ARG A 4 -4.62 11.01 -2.65
CA ARG A 4 -4.96 11.31 -1.24
C ARG A 4 -5.31 12.80 -1.06
N ALA A 5 -4.55 13.69 -1.70
CA ALA A 5 -4.76 15.13 -1.59
C ALA A 5 -6.01 15.61 -2.35
N GLU A 6 -6.32 14.97 -3.47
CA GLU A 6 -7.46 15.31 -4.33
C GLU A 6 -8.80 14.81 -3.76
N PHE A 7 -8.83 13.61 -3.18
CA PHE A 7 -10.06 12.98 -2.70
C PHE A 7 -10.23 13.04 -1.17
N GLY A 8 -9.19 13.40 -0.42
CA GLY A 8 -9.24 13.46 1.04
C GLY A 8 -9.48 12.09 1.71
N GLN A 9 -9.20 10.99 1.01
CA GLN A 9 -9.51 9.62 1.45
C GLN A 9 -8.24 8.78 1.68
N THR A 10 -8.40 7.71 2.44
CA THR A 10 -7.35 6.69 2.64
C THR A 10 -7.47 5.63 1.56
N PHE A 11 -6.36 5.30 0.90
CA PHE A 11 -6.29 4.29 -0.14
C PHE A 11 -5.51 3.07 0.36
N VAL A 12 -6.05 1.89 0.12
CA VAL A 12 -5.36 0.61 0.31
C VAL A 12 -5.16 0.00 -1.06
N ILE A 13 -3.92 -0.34 -1.40
CA ILE A 13 -3.55 -0.94 -2.68
C ILE A 13 -2.88 -2.28 -2.39
N VAL A 14 -3.35 -3.34 -3.04
CA VAL A 14 -2.73 -4.66 -3.01
C VAL A 14 -1.99 -4.86 -4.34
N THR A 15 -0.70 -5.17 -4.26
CA THR A 15 0.14 -5.34 -5.45
C THR A 15 1.24 -6.36 -5.17
N HIS A 16 1.70 -7.03 -6.23
CA HIS A 16 2.93 -7.84 -6.21
C HIS A 16 4.16 -7.08 -6.73
N ASN A 17 4.00 -5.81 -7.14
CA ASN A 17 5.10 -4.95 -7.59
C ASN A 17 5.73 -4.22 -6.39
N GLU A 18 6.96 -4.58 -6.06
CA GLU A 18 7.74 -3.99 -4.95
C GLU A 18 7.96 -2.49 -5.11
N ASP A 19 8.27 -2.01 -6.32
CA ASP A 19 8.53 -0.59 -6.57
C ASP A 19 7.29 0.26 -6.25
N LEU A 20 6.10 -0.22 -6.66
CA LEU A 20 4.84 0.43 -6.34
C LEU A 20 4.55 0.39 -4.83
N ALA A 21 4.80 -0.74 -4.17
CA ALA A 21 4.58 -0.87 -2.74
C ALA A 21 5.52 0.04 -1.92
N ASN A 22 6.75 0.23 -2.38
CA ASN A 22 7.75 1.10 -1.75
C ASN A 22 7.42 2.59 -1.89
N MET A 23 6.53 2.96 -2.82
CA MET A 23 5.99 4.32 -2.93
C MET A 23 4.88 4.61 -1.92
N ALA A 24 4.40 3.63 -1.14
CA ALA A 24 3.34 3.86 -0.16
C ALA A 24 3.88 4.47 1.14
N ASP A 25 3.05 5.28 1.82
CA ASP A 25 3.35 5.80 3.16
C ASP A 25 3.61 4.65 4.17
N ARG A 26 2.91 3.53 4.00
CA ARG A 26 3.06 2.30 4.79
C ARG A 26 3.00 1.09 3.88
N LYS A 27 3.92 0.15 4.05
CA LYS A 27 3.92 -1.17 3.40
C LYS A 27 3.63 -2.24 4.45
N LEU A 28 2.70 -3.14 4.14
CA LEU A 28 2.46 -4.36 4.90
C LEU A 28 2.71 -5.56 3.99
N VAL A 29 3.35 -6.60 4.52
CA VAL A 29 3.60 -7.84 3.76
C VAL A 29 2.73 -8.94 4.33
N MET A 30 2.06 -9.70 3.45
CA MET A 30 1.24 -10.84 3.82
C MET A 30 1.79 -12.12 3.18
N VAL A 31 1.91 -13.17 3.99
CA VAL A 31 2.28 -14.52 3.54
C VAL A 31 1.34 -15.50 4.22
N ASP A 32 0.77 -16.43 3.45
CA ASP A 32 -0.14 -17.47 3.95
C ASP A 32 -1.29 -16.93 4.83
N GLY A 33 -1.84 -15.78 4.43
CA GLY A 33 -2.95 -15.12 5.13
C GLY A 33 -2.56 -14.40 6.42
N GLN A 34 -1.27 -14.32 6.76
CA GLN A 34 -0.76 -13.62 7.95
C GLN A 34 0.03 -12.38 7.57
N ILE A 35 -0.15 -11.30 8.34
CA ILE A 35 0.70 -10.10 8.23
C ILE A 35 2.03 -10.40 8.91
N VAL A 36 3.12 -10.30 8.16
CA VAL A 36 4.47 -10.64 8.62
C VAL A 36 5.39 -9.42 8.74
N GLN A 37 4.98 -8.27 8.19
CA GLN A 37 5.72 -7.00 8.23
C GLN A 37 4.75 -5.82 8.16
#